data_AF-A0A8I1ECI2-F1
#
_entry.id   AF-A0A8I1ECI2-F1
#
_cell.length_a   1.000
_cell.length_b   1.000
_cell.length_c   1.000
_cell.angle_alpha   90.00
_cell.angle_beta   90.00
_cell.angle_gamma   90.00
#
_symmetry.space_group_name_H-M   'P 1'
#
loop_
_entity.id
_entity.type
_entity.pdbx_description
1 polymer ?
#
loop_
_entity_poly.entity_id
_entity_poly.type
_entity_poly.pdbx_seq_one_letter_code
_entity_poly.pdbx_strand_id
1 'polypeptide(L)'
;MTSQARPQVKVTPVINQNGDIAHCNITVGEKTIVAELSQGSSDLHEMVRDEFDDLELTVEETMTVTRASRKQIYIEADRVKTILEKLPHGNVAAMGGGLFLWIDTKGSLVHADWIELEKTEPADVNAWGLDGIGEIDTDELYEVAQHIRDWLAAPETVLVDTAWLKATEQNYG
;
A
#
# COMPACT_ATOMS: atom_id res chain seq x y z
N MET A 1 19.89 -40.34 -7.16
CA MET A 1 19.84 -38.87 -7.06
C MET A 1 19.01 -38.55 -5.84
N THR A 2 19.63 -38.25 -4.71
CA THR A 2 18.93 -37.79 -3.52
C THR A 2 18.42 -36.38 -3.82
N SER A 3 17.11 -36.16 -3.87
CA SER A 3 16.57 -34.80 -3.92
C SER A 3 17.02 -34.11 -2.65
N GLN A 4 17.94 -33.15 -2.77
CA GLN A 4 18.32 -32.31 -1.65
C GLN A 4 17.06 -31.55 -1.23
N ALA A 5 16.63 -31.71 0.03
CA ALA A 5 15.44 -31.05 0.52
C ALA A 5 15.64 -29.53 0.40
N ARG A 6 14.63 -28.83 -0.11
CA ARG A 6 14.63 -27.36 -0.19
C ARG A 6 14.95 -26.79 1.19
N PRO A 7 15.92 -25.87 1.32
CA PRO A 7 16.23 -25.26 2.61
C PRO A 7 15.01 -24.50 3.14
N GLN A 8 14.88 -24.45 4.47
CA GLN A 8 13.82 -23.69 5.09
C GLN A 8 14.11 -22.19 4.93
N VAL A 9 13.14 -21.46 4.38
CA VAL A 9 13.18 -20.00 4.26
C VAL A 9 12.22 -19.40 5.28
N LYS A 10 12.65 -18.35 5.96
CA LYS A 10 11.82 -17.56 6.85
C LYS A 10 11.82 -16.12 6.37
N VAL A 11 10.64 -15.59 6.06
CA VAL A 11 10.42 -14.17 5.74
C VAL A 11 9.78 -13.50 6.94
N THR A 12 10.32 -12.38 7.42
CA THR A 12 9.82 -11.68 8.62
C THR A 12 9.87 -10.17 8.45
N PRO A 13 8.74 -9.46 8.56
CA PRO A 13 8.72 -8.01 8.57
C PRO A 13 9.48 -7.43 9.76
N VAL A 14 10.26 -6.38 9.51
CA VAL A 14 11.00 -5.62 10.52
C VAL A 14 10.28 -4.30 10.76
N ILE A 15 9.88 -4.07 12.01
CA ILE A 15 9.16 -2.87 12.43
C ILE A 15 10.15 -1.89 13.07
N ASN A 16 10.16 -0.64 12.62
CA ASN A 16 11.00 0.41 13.18
C ASN A 16 10.40 0.99 14.48
N GLN A 17 11.09 1.97 15.08
CA GLN A 17 10.64 2.59 16.34
C GLN A 17 9.34 3.38 16.21
N ASN A 18 8.96 3.79 15.00
CA ASN A 18 7.74 4.54 14.71
C ASN A 18 6.52 3.62 14.44
N GLY A 19 6.73 2.30 14.49
CA GLY A 19 5.70 1.32 14.15
C GLY A 19 5.54 1.07 12.65
N ASP A 20 6.39 1.66 11.80
CA ASP A 20 6.40 1.38 10.36
C ASP A 20 7.10 0.06 10.08
N ILE A 21 6.67 -0.62 9.03
CA ILE A 21 7.40 -1.74 8.44
C ILE A 21 8.51 -1.15 7.55
N ALA A 22 9.76 -1.36 7.96
CA ALA A 22 10.91 -0.83 7.24
C ALA A 22 11.28 -1.70 6.03
N HIS A 23 11.36 -3.02 6.25
CA HIS A 23 11.72 -4.03 5.26
C HIS A 23 11.29 -5.42 5.76
N CYS A 24 11.52 -6.45 4.96
CA CYS A 24 11.44 -7.84 5.39
C CYS A 24 12.85 -8.45 5.45
N ASN A 25 13.10 -9.31 6.45
CA ASN A 25 14.28 -10.16 6.47
C ASN A 25 13.95 -11.51 5.85
N ILE A 26 14.81 -11.97 4.93
CA ILE A 26 14.78 -13.33 4.40
C ILE A 26 15.95 -14.10 5.00
N THR A 27 15.64 -15.11 5.80
CA THR A 27 16.63 -15.95 6.48
C THR A 27 16.63 -17.36 5.90
N VAL A 28 17.81 -17.85 5.53
CA VAL A 28 18.07 -19.23 5.11
C VAL A 28 19.30 -19.75 5.86
N GLY A 29 19.10 -20.74 6.73
CA GLY A 29 20.15 -21.18 7.65
C GLY A 29 20.58 -20.05 8.60
N GLU A 30 21.88 -19.72 8.60
CA GLU A 30 22.46 -18.66 9.43
C GLU A 30 22.56 -17.30 8.69
N LYS A 31 22.28 -17.27 7.38
CA LYS A 31 22.40 -16.08 6.55
C LYS A 31 21.04 -15.38 6.44
N THR A 32 21.07 -14.06 6.56
CA THR A 32 19.92 -13.18 6.40
C THR A 32 20.24 -12.10 5.39
N ILE A 33 19.31 -11.84 4.47
CA ILE A 33 19.34 -10.70 3.56
C ILE A 33 18.10 -9.82 3.79
N VAL A 34 18.20 -8.56 3.38
CA VAL A 34 17.13 -7.57 3.48
C VAL A 34 16.36 -7.54 2.16
N ALA A 35 15.05 -7.70 2.23
CA ALA A 35 14.10 -7.45 1.15
C ALA A 35 13.41 -6.11 1.42
N GLU A 36 13.81 -5.09 0.67
CA GLU A 36 13.22 -3.75 0.76
C GLU A 36 11.79 -3.77 0.21
N LEU A 37 10.90 -2.97 0.80
CA LEU A 37 9.52 -2.90 0.32
C LEU A 37 9.40 -2.24 -1.07
N SER A 38 10.43 -1.52 -1.50
CA SER A 38 10.49 -0.92 -2.84
C SER A 38 10.92 -1.90 -3.94
N GLN A 39 11.17 -3.17 -3.62
CA GLN A 39 11.58 -4.19 -4.59
C GLN A 39 10.37 -4.99 -5.05
N GLY A 40 10.13 -5.01 -6.37
CA GLY A 40 9.12 -5.88 -6.97
C GLY A 40 9.50 -7.36 -6.85
N SER A 41 8.53 -8.23 -7.10
CA SER A 41 8.69 -9.68 -7.00
C SER A 41 9.84 -10.22 -7.87
N SER A 42 10.03 -9.69 -9.08
CA SER A 42 11.11 -10.14 -9.97
C SER A 42 12.51 -9.86 -9.38
N ASP A 43 12.73 -8.65 -8.89
CA ASP A 43 13.99 -8.23 -8.26
C ASP A 43 14.25 -9.03 -6.98
N LEU A 44 13.20 -9.29 -6.19
CA LEU A 44 13.27 -10.11 -4.99
C LEU A 44 13.74 -11.54 -5.32
N HIS A 45 13.19 -12.14 -6.38
CA HIS A 45 13.57 -13.48 -6.83
C HIS A 45 14.99 -13.53 -7.41
N GLU A 46 15.43 -12.49 -8.12
CA GLU A 46 16.82 -12.38 -8.59
C GLU A 46 17.80 -12.31 -7.42
N MET A 47 17.56 -11.40 -6.47
CA MET A 47 18.39 -11.24 -5.27
C MET A 47 18.49 -12.55 -4.45
N VAL A 48 17.40 -13.28 -4.26
CA VAL A 48 17.43 -14.56 -3.51
C VAL A 48 18.22 -15.63 -4.25
N ARG A 49 18.09 -15.73 -5.57
CA ARG A 49 18.85 -16.72 -6.38
C ARG A 49 20.35 -16.45 -6.30
N ASP A 50 20.74 -15.19 -6.43
CA ASP A 50 22.15 -14.78 -6.36
C ASP A 50 22.76 -15.05 -4.97
N GLU A 51 21.98 -14.85 -3.90
CA GLU A 51 22.47 -14.93 -2.53
C GLU A 51 22.42 -16.34 -1.92
N PHE A 52 21.60 -17.25 -2.46
CA PHE A 52 21.31 -18.57 -1.87
C PHE A 52 21.38 -19.74 -2.88
N ASP A 53 22.37 -19.73 -3.77
CA ASP A 53 22.67 -20.85 -4.68
C ASP A 53 21.43 -21.28 -5.53
N ASP A 54 20.85 -20.33 -6.28
CA ASP A 54 19.67 -20.54 -7.14
C ASP A 54 18.39 -20.96 -6.40
N LEU A 55 18.28 -20.64 -5.11
CA LEU A 55 17.04 -20.85 -4.35
C LEU A 55 15.88 -20.03 -4.93
N GLU A 56 14.78 -20.70 -5.22
CA GLU A 56 13.53 -20.04 -5.58
C GLU A 56 12.63 -19.83 -4.36
N LEU A 57 12.14 -18.60 -4.19
CA LEU A 57 11.07 -18.31 -3.24
C LEU A 57 9.77 -18.98 -3.69
N THR A 58 9.00 -19.46 -2.72
CA THR A 58 7.62 -19.85 -2.94
C THR A 58 6.73 -18.62 -3.03
N VAL A 59 5.55 -18.78 -3.66
CA VAL A 59 4.54 -17.72 -3.69
C VAL A 59 4.23 -17.17 -2.31
N GLU A 60 4.13 -18.02 -1.28
CA GLU A 60 3.78 -17.55 0.06
C GLU A 60 4.90 -16.73 0.74
N GLU A 61 6.16 -17.05 0.45
CA GLU A 61 7.31 -16.28 0.92
C GLU A 61 7.37 -14.90 0.24
N THR A 62 7.16 -14.85 -1.08
CA THR A 62 7.04 -13.59 -1.83
C THR A 62 5.85 -12.77 -1.35
N MET A 63 4.69 -13.39 -1.20
CA MET A 63 3.47 -12.74 -0.70
C MET A 63 3.62 -12.23 0.74
N THR A 64 4.54 -12.76 1.54
CA THR A 64 4.84 -12.21 2.86
C THR A 64 5.43 -10.80 2.75
N VAL A 65 6.29 -10.55 1.77
CA VAL A 65 6.86 -9.22 1.51
C VAL A 65 5.78 -8.29 0.95
N THR A 66 4.99 -8.75 -0.03
CA THR A 66 3.88 -7.98 -0.60
C THR A 66 2.84 -7.58 0.47
N ARG A 67 2.45 -8.51 1.34
CA ARG A 67 1.52 -8.21 2.46
C ARG A 67 2.12 -7.24 3.47
N ALA A 68 3.45 -7.26 3.66
CA ALA A 68 4.13 -6.30 4.50
C ALA A 68 4.07 -4.89 3.90
N SER A 69 4.32 -4.74 2.59
CA SER A 69 4.16 -3.48 1.87
C SER A 69 2.72 -2.96 1.94
N ARG A 70 1.73 -3.82 1.70
CA ARG A 70 0.30 -3.48 1.84
C ARG A 70 -0.07 -3.03 3.25
N LYS A 71 0.46 -3.70 4.27
CA LYS A 71 0.22 -3.30 5.66
C LYS A 71 0.84 -1.94 5.98
N GLN A 72 1.95 -1.58 5.35
CA GLN A 72 2.54 -0.25 5.49
C GLN A 72 1.61 0.84 4.93
N ILE A 73 0.96 0.61 3.78
CA ILE A 73 -0.08 1.52 3.26
C ILE A 73 -1.18 1.75 4.30
N TYR A 74 -1.66 0.69 4.95
CA TYR A 74 -2.72 0.83 5.97
C TYR A 74 -2.26 1.65 7.18
N ILE A 75 -1.02 1.47 7.62
CA ILE A 75 -0.44 2.26 8.72
C ILE A 75 -0.42 3.75 8.34
N GLU A 76 -0.03 4.07 7.11
CA GLU A 76 0.08 5.44 6.65
C GLU A 76 -1.29 6.07 6.35
N ALA A 77 -2.21 5.31 5.77
CA ALA A 77 -3.57 5.75 5.51
C ALA A 77 -4.35 6.01 6.81
N ASP A 78 -4.09 5.26 7.89
CA ASP A 78 -4.66 5.55 9.21
C ASP A 78 -4.20 6.92 9.77
N ARG A 79 -2.96 7.32 9.48
CA ARG A 79 -2.46 8.66 9.82
C ARG A 79 -3.17 9.74 8.99
N VAL A 80 -3.42 9.49 7.71
CA VAL A 80 -4.22 10.40 6.86
C VAL A 80 -5.65 10.52 7.38
N LYS A 81 -6.28 9.39 7.72
CA LYS A 81 -7.62 9.34 8.31
C LYS A 81 -7.71 10.24 9.54
N THR A 82 -6.75 10.11 10.46
CA THR A 82 -6.67 10.93 11.68
C THR A 82 -6.62 12.45 11.40
N ILE A 83 -6.07 12.87 10.26
CA ILE A 83 -6.06 14.27 9.82
C ILE A 83 -7.40 14.64 9.22
N LEU A 84 -7.89 13.86 8.25
CA LEU A 84 -9.12 14.17 7.51
C LEU A 84 -10.38 14.13 8.40
N GLU A 85 -10.43 13.28 9.42
CA GLU A 85 -11.54 13.25 10.40
C GLU A 85 -11.72 14.56 11.18
N LYS A 86 -10.67 15.41 11.23
CA LYS A 86 -10.73 16.72 11.90
C LYS A 86 -11.21 17.83 10.98
N LEU A 87 -11.38 17.55 9.69
CA LEU A 87 -11.80 18.51 8.68
C LEU A 87 -13.28 18.33 8.35
N PRO A 88 -13.97 19.39 7.89
CA PRO A 88 -15.32 19.26 7.37
C PRO A 88 -15.37 18.28 6.19
N HIS A 89 -16.48 17.54 6.07
CA HIS A 89 -16.74 16.73 4.90
C HIS A 89 -16.72 17.61 3.62
N GLY A 90 -16.15 17.10 2.53
CA GLY A 90 -15.74 17.90 1.37
C GLY A 90 -14.23 18.08 1.24
N ASN A 91 -13.45 17.81 2.28
CA ASN A 91 -11.99 17.82 2.19
C ASN A 91 -11.47 16.50 1.64
N VAL A 92 -10.79 16.59 0.50
CA VAL A 92 -10.14 15.46 -0.19
C VAL A 92 -8.63 15.65 -0.13
N ALA A 93 -7.90 14.65 0.34
CA ALA A 93 -6.45 14.57 0.19
C ALA A 93 -6.14 14.18 -1.25
N ALA A 94 -5.53 15.09 -2.01
CA ALA A 94 -5.00 14.81 -3.34
C ALA A 94 -3.53 14.42 -3.21
N MET A 95 -3.21 13.17 -3.52
CA MET A 95 -1.86 12.61 -3.40
C MET A 95 -1.18 12.52 -4.76
N GLY A 96 0.11 12.19 -4.75
CA GLY A 96 0.81 11.77 -5.96
C GLY A 96 0.16 10.56 -6.64
N GLY A 97 0.49 10.34 -7.92
CA GLY A 97 0.00 9.17 -8.66
C GLY A 97 -1.49 9.20 -9.02
N GLY A 98 -2.17 10.35 -8.86
CA GLY A 98 -3.61 10.46 -9.14
C GLY A 98 -4.51 9.78 -8.10
N LEU A 99 -3.95 9.51 -6.91
CA LEU A 99 -4.66 8.91 -5.78
C LEU A 99 -5.33 10.00 -4.94
N PHE A 100 -6.63 9.83 -4.67
CA PHE A 100 -7.42 10.74 -3.85
C PHE A 100 -8.01 9.99 -2.66
N LEU A 101 -7.93 10.55 -1.46
CA LEU A 101 -8.52 9.98 -0.25
C LEU A 101 -9.46 10.97 0.44
N TRP A 102 -10.58 10.49 0.95
CA TRP A 102 -11.48 11.30 1.77
C TRP A 102 -12.23 10.46 2.81
N ILE A 103 -12.86 11.16 3.76
CA ILE A 103 -13.77 10.54 4.72
C ILE A 103 -15.18 10.58 4.13
N ASP A 104 -15.74 9.40 3.89
CA ASP A 104 -17.09 9.25 3.38
C ASP A 104 -18.14 9.67 4.43
N THR A 105 -19.41 9.73 4.01
CA THR A 105 -20.51 10.09 4.92
C THR A 105 -20.74 9.09 6.07
N LYS A 106 -20.16 7.90 6.01
CA LYS A 106 -20.22 6.88 7.07
C LYS A 106 -19.02 6.97 8.02
N GLY A 107 -18.06 7.85 7.78
CA GLY A 107 -16.84 8.02 8.59
C GLY A 107 -15.72 7.04 8.22
N SER A 108 -15.78 6.41 7.05
CA SER A 108 -14.74 5.53 6.54
C SER A 108 -13.79 6.29 5.63
N LEU A 109 -12.50 5.95 5.70
CA LEU A 109 -11.53 6.45 4.73
C LEU A 109 -11.70 5.63 3.45
N VAL A 110 -11.95 6.34 2.35
CA VAL A 110 -12.05 5.75 1.02
C VAL A 110 -11.06 6.39 0.08
N HIS A 111 -10.75 5.69 -1.00
CA HIS A 111 -9.90 6.17 -2.06
C HIS A 111 -10.58 6.08 -3.41
N ALA A 112 -10.14 6.92 -4.35
CA ALA A 112 -10.34 6.75 -5.77
C ALA A 112 -9.07 7.16 -6.51
N ASP A 113 -8.84 6.55 -7.65
CA ASP A 113 -7.68 6.73 -8.50
C ASP A 113 -8.12 7.12 -9.92
N TRP A 114 -7.25 7.85 -10.62
CA TRP A 114 -7.45 8.23 -12.03
C TRP A 114 -8.73 9.04 -12.33
N ILE A 115 -9.14 9.90 -11.40
CA ILE A 115 -10.30 10.80 -11.56
C ILE A 115 -9.89 12.27 -11.69
N GLU A 116 -10.79 13.08 -12.26
CA GLU A 116 -10.74 14.54 -12.17
C GLU A 116 -11.85 15.01 -11.21
N LEU A 117 -11.47 15.54 -10.05
CA LEU A 117 -12.44 16.02 -9.04
C LEU A 117 -13.45 16.99 -9.65
N GLU A 118 -14.74 16.77 -9.35
CA GLU A 118 -15.90 17.54 -9.83
C GLU A 118 -16.12 17.56 -11.35
N LYS A 119 -15.27 16.88 -12.14
CA LYS A 119 -15.44 16.75 -13.60
C LYS A 119 -15.79 15.33 -14.01
N THR A 120 -15.20 14.34 -13.36
CA THR A 120 -15.63 12.95 -13.50
C THR A 120 -17.06 12.85 -12.96
N GLU A 121 -17.94 12.27 -13.75
CA GLU A 121 -19.33 12.05 -13.33
C GLU A 121 -19.34 11.16 -12.07
N PRO A 122 -20.18 11.46 -11.06
CA PRO A 122 -20.15 10.69 -9.82
C PRO A 122 -20.30 9.18 -10.00
N ALA A 123 -21.10 8.76 -10.98
CA ALA A 123 -21.34 7.35 -11.31
C ALA A 123 -20.09 6.61 -11.85
N ASP A 124 -19.11 7.35 -12.38
CA ASP A 124 -17.88 6.81 -12.94
C ASP A 124 -16.73 6.83 -11.91
N VAL A 125 -16.95 7.42 -10.74
CA VAL A 125 -15.98 7.37 -9.64
C VAL A 125 -16.14 6.05 -8.89
N ASN A 126 -15.11 5.22 -9.00
CA ASN A 126 -14.96 4.00 -8.22
C ASN A 126 -14.27 4.34 -6.90
N ALA A 127 -15.06 4.70 -5.90
CA ALA A 127 -14.56 4.90 -4.55
C ALA A 127 -14.57 3.56 -3.80
N TRP A 128 -13.45 3.17 -3.18
CA TRP A 128 -13.32 1.93 -2.43
C TRP A 128 -12.64 2.14 -1.08
N GLY A 129 -12.82 1.17 -0.18
CA GLY A 129 -11.97 1.07 1.01
C GLY A 129 -10.52 0.78 0.61
N LEU A 130 -9.58 0.97 1.53
CA LEU A 130 -8.15 0.76 1.26
C LEU A 130 -7.79 -0.66 0.81
N ASP A 131 -8.64 -1.64 1.09
CA ASP A 131 -8.51 -3.00 0.58
C ASP A 131 -8.70 -3.09 -0.94
N GLY A 132 -9.36 -2.10 -1.54
CA GLY A 132 -9.52 -1.92 -2.98
C GLY A 132 -8.27 -1.40 -3.72
N ILE A 133 -7.22 -0.98 -3.01
CA ILE A 133 -5.91 -0.70 -3.63
C ILE A 133 -5.37 -2.04 -4.16
N GLY A 134 -5.54 -2.29 -5.46
CA GLY A 134 -5.63 -3.62 -6.08
C GLY A 134 -4.36 -4.49 -6.10
N GLU A 135 -4.40 -5.55 -6.93
CA GLU A 135 -3.37 -6.59 -7.15
C GLU A 135 -2.08 -6.03 -7.79
N ILE A 136 -1.43 -5.13 -7.07
CA ILE A 136 -0.20 -4.49 -7.47
C ILE A 136 0.99 -5.17 -6.79
N ASP A 137 2.15 -5.20 -7.47
CA ASP A 137 3.37 -5.78 -6.92
C ASP A 137 3.88 -4.94 -5.73
N THR A 138 4.89 -5.45 -5.04
CA THR A 138 5.39 -4.93 -3.77
C THR A 138 5.90 -3.49 -3.90
N ASP A 139 6.56 -3.16 -5.02
CA ASP A 139 7.08 -1.85 -5.38
C ASP A 139 5.97 -0.83 -5.70
N GLU A 140 4.92 -1.26 -6.40
CA GLU A 140 3.75 -0.42 -6.66
C GLU A 140 3.00 -0.09 -5.36
N LEU A 141 2.86 -1.06 -4.44
CA LEU A 141 2.35 -0.82 -3.09
C LEU A 141 3.24 0.19 -2.34
N TYR A 142 4.56 0.09 -2.51
CA TYR A 142 5.50 1.00 -1.88
C TYR A 142 5.42 2.42 -2.45
N GLU A 143 5.18 2.57 -3.75
CA GLU A 143 4.97 3.87 -4.39
C GLU A 143 3.72 4.55 -3.83
N VAL A 144 2.61 3.82 -3.67
CA VAL A 144 1.40 4.33 -3.00
C VAL A 144 1.70 4.78 -1.57
N ALA A 145 2.43 3.97 -0.81
CA ALA A 145 2.89 4.34 0.54
C ALA A 145 3.75 5.62 0.51
N GLN A 146 4.64 5.76 -0.47
CA GLN A 146 5.46 6.95 -0.62
C GLN A 146 4.60 8.20 -0.91
N HIS A 147 3.60 8.11 -1.79
CA HIS A 147 2.68 9.22 -2.05
C HIS A 147 1.91 9.65 -0.79
N ILE A 148 1.49 8.69 0.04
CA ILE A 148 0.86 8.99 1.32
C ILE A 148 1.85 9.69 2.27
N ARG A 149 3.09 9.21 2.37
CA ARG A 149 4.13 9.82 3.21
C ARG A 149 4.48 11.25 2.77
N ASP A 150 4.58 11.48 1.47
CA ASP A 150 4.85 12.80 0.92
C ASP A 150 3.72 13.77 1.26
N TRP A 151 2.47 13.32 1.13
CA TRP A 151 1.31 14.09 1.56
C TRP A 151 1.31 14.35 3.06
N LEU A 152 1.62 13.35 3.89
CA LEU A 152 1.71 13.51 5.36
C LEU A 152 2.80 14.51 5.80
N ALA A 153 3.87 14.66 5.02
CA ALA A 153 4.94 15.61 5.31
C ALA A 153 4.50 17.07 5.08
N ALA A 154 3.57 17.30 4.16
CA ALA A 154 2.98 18.62 3.89
C ALA A 154 1.49 18.50 3.52
N PRO A 155 0.60 18.27 4.51
CA PRO A 155 -0.80 17.97 4.24
C PRO A 155 -1.53 19.15 3.58
N GLU A 156 -2.06 18.91 2.38
CA GLU A 156 -2.91 19.87 1.66
C GLU A 156 -4.18 19.17 1.16
N THR A 157 -5.33 19.81 1.37
CA THR A 157 -6.62 19.29 0.91
C THR A 157 -7.21 20.16 -0.19
N VAL A 158 -7.96 19.49 -1.06
CA VAL A 158 -8.86 20.14 -2.01
C VAL A 158 -10.26 20.10 -1.42
N LEU A 159 -10.92 21.26 -1.36
CA LEU A 159 -12.31 21.34 -0.98
C LEU A 159 -13.18 21.12 -2.23
N VAL A 160 -14.05 20.13 -2.19
CA VAL A 160 -14.98 19.78 -3.28
C VAL A 160 -16.44 19.86 -2.82
N ASP A 161 -17.38 19.93 -3.76
CA ASP A 161 -18.81 19.91 -3.50
C ASP A 161 -19.21 18.59 -2.81
N THR A 162 -19.72 18.74 -1.59
CA THR A 162 -20.24 17.63 -0.80
C THR A 162 -21.39 16.88 -1.48
N ALA A 163 -22.15 17.52 -2.37
CA ALA A 163 -23.20 16.84 -3.13
C ALA A 163 -22.60 15.88 -4.17
N TRP A 164 -21.51 16.28 -4.82
CA TRP A 164 -20.76 15.44 -5.75
C TRP A 164 -20.14 14.24 -5.02
N LEU A 165 -19.42 14.45 -3.92
CA LEU A 165 -18.85 13.35 -3.12
C LEU A 165 -19.92 12.36 -2.61
N LYS A 166 -21.05 12.86 -2.09
CA LYS A 166 -22.14 11.99 -1.65
C LYS A 166 -22.72 11.15 -2.78
N ALA A 167 -22.66 11.62 -4.01
CA ALA A 167 -23.11 10.86 -5.16
C ALA A 167 -22.07 9.79 -5.56
N THR A 168 -20.77 10.06 -5.45
CA THR A 168 -19.71 9.04 -5.70
C THR A 168 -19.77 7.91 -4.67
N GLU A 169 -20.15 8.22 -3.43
CA GLU A 169 -20.24 7.25 -2.32
C GLU A 169 -21.38 6.24 -2.46
N GLN A 170 -22.36 6.48 -3.33
CA GLN A 170 -23.49 5.58 -3.54
C GLN A 170 -23.12 4.36 -4.41
N ASN A 171 -21.95 4.37 -5.04
CA ASN A 171 -21.52 3.32 -5.96
C ASN A 171 -20.82 2.14 -5.28
N TYR A 172 -20.51 2.22 -3.98
CA TYR A 172 -19.95 1.10 -3.22
C TYR A 172 -20.79 0.84 -1.96
N GLY A 173 -21.44 -0.34 -1.95
CA GLY A 173 -22.31 -0.83 -0.89
C GLY A 173 -22.28 -2.33 -0.79
#